data_AF-A0A6N6KGN7-F1
#
_entry.id   AF-A0A6N6KGN7-F1
#
_cell.length_a   1.000
_cell.length_b   1.000
_cell.length_c   1.000
_cell.angle_alpha   90.00
_cell.angle_beta   90.00
_cell.angle_gamma   90.00
#
_symmetry.space_group_name_H-M   'P 1'
#
loop_
_entity.id
_entity.type
_entity.pdbx_description
1 polymer ?
#
loop_
_entity_poly.entity_id
_entity_poly.type
_entity_poly.pdbx_seq_one_letter_code
_entity_poly.pdbx_strand_id
1 'polypeptide(L)'
;MKKNRMIRTFPLLLMILLSMSCKAQHSVTTNQIVQTNDFYFGVASENGVLLIDTIYRQVSVIHNTGRQTLPPSETWRTPTPWEYYLVRNADNQKAIFDSNGKMVFDFIDCLQLQLDIHTKTVVKTDMLENHRMRSSLYTFDGELLFDTTFENIGYINNSDLIALIAEDGANEEYYLFNPFTNKQLGPYTHFNIYNQDSAPTLGMKEQDFDDYKTLNLITVRITKDNDYIWGVVDMEGNEVLPINYRYIRIIGNDIRERFIGRAEKPDDVKFLFYAYNTNDRNTMLLFDKNMTAYEYDHESRKIEIIH
;
A
#
# COMPACT_ATOMS: atom_id res chain seq x y z
N MET A 1 -75.10 -5.97 -56.82
CA MET A 1 -74.30 -6.87 -55.95
C MET A 1 -72.86 -6.92 -56.47
N LYS A 2 -71.95 -6.14 -55.88
CA LYS A 2 -70.50 -6.25 -56.06
C LYS A 2 -69.88 -6.44 -54.68
N LYS A 3 -69.24 -7.58 -54.45
CA LYS A 3 -68.66 -7.97 -53.16
C LYS A 3 -67.13 -7.87 -53.32
N ASN A 4 -66.56 -6.70 -53.05
CA ASN A 4 -65.10 -6.54 -53.02
C ASN A 4 -64.56 -6.98 -51.66
N ARG A 5 -63.70 -8.00 -51.67
CA ARG A 5 -62.96 -8.52 -50.53
C ARG A 5 -61.92 -7.49 -50.09
N MET A 6 -62.02 -7.08 -48.83
CA MET A 6 -61.05 -6.23 -48.13
C MET A 6 -59.84 -7.11 -47.77
N ILE A 7 -58.69 -6.85 -48.39
CA ILE A 7 -57.40 -7.47 -48.06
C ILE A 7 -56.89 -6.78 -46.79
N ARG A 8 -56.81 -7.51 -45.68
CA ARG A 8 -56.14 -7.07 -44.45
C ARG A 8 -54.64 -7.24 -44.63
N THR A 9 -53.94 -6.15 -44.91
CA THR A 9 -52.48 -6.05 -44.76
C THR A 9 -52.16 -5.94 -43.27
N PHE A 10 -51.51 -6.97 -42.71
CA PHE A 10 -50.85 -6.89 -41.41
C PHE A 10 -49.61 -6.00 -41.55
N PRO A 11 -49.47 -4.90 -40.78
CA PRO A 11 -48.19 -4.24 -40.68
C PRO A 11 -47.26 -5.14 -39.86
N LEU A 12 -46.15 -5.53 -40.48
CA LEU A 12 -45.00 -6.16 -39.86
C LEU A 12 -44.54 -5.22 -38.73
N LEU A 13 -44.80 -5.61 -37.49
CA LEU A 13 -44.34 -4.92 -36.29
C LEU A 13 -42.82 -5.11 -36.21
N LEU A 14 -42.09 -4.15 -36.78
CA LEU A 14 -40.65 -4.02 -36.61
C LEU A 14 -40.40 -3.73 -35.13
N MET A 15 -40.01 -4.75 -34.35
CA MET A 15 -39.47 -4.60 -33.00
C MET A 15 -38.19 -3.77 -33.10
N ILE A 16 -38.34 -2.46 -32.94
CA ILE A 16 -37.25 -1.58 -32.55
C ILE A 16 -36.97 -1.93 -31.09
N LEU A 17 -35.99 -2.80 -30.87
CA LEU A 17 -35.33 -2.94 -29.59
C LEU A 17 -34.77 -1.56 -29.24
N LEU A 18 -35.49 -0.86 -28.38
CA LEU A 18 -35.01 0.31 -27.68
C LEU A 18 -33.81 -0.15 -26.85
N SER A 19 -32.63 -0.01 -27.42
CA SER A 19 -31.38 -0.01 -26.67
C SER A 19 -31.44 1.17 -25.72
N MET A 20 -32.02 0.95 -24.53
CA MET A 20 -31.79 1.80 -23.39
C MET A 20 -30.29 1.75 -23.14
N SER A 21 -29.60 2.78 -23.61
CA SER A 21 -28.22 3.07 -23.28
C SER A 21 -28.16 3.49 -21.81
N CYS A 22 -28.50 2.58 -20.90
CA CYS A 22 -27.89 2.59 -19.58
C CYS A 22 -26.41 2.50 -19.87
N LYS A 23 -25.67 3.56 -19.49
CA LYS A 23 -24.21 3.58 -19.55
C LYS A 23 -23.73 2.41 -18.71
N ALA A 24 -23.52 1.25 -19.35
CA ALA A 24 -22.89 0.11 -18.73
C ALA A 24 -21.57 0.64 -18.17
N GLN A 25 -21.42 0.57 -16.85
CA GLN A 25 -20.20 0.98 -16.18
C GLN A 25 -19.17 -0.10 -16.53
N HIS A 26 -18.48 0.08 -17.66
CA HIS A 26 -17.49 -0.86 -18.16
C HIS A 26 -16.35 -1.00 -17.15
N SER A 27 -16.06 -2.22 -16.72
CA SER A 27 -14.81 -2.54 -16.02
C SER A 27 -14.47 -4.03 -16.20
N VAL A 28 -13.23 -4.45 -16.44
CA VAL A 28 -11.98 -3.70 -16.68
C VAL A 28 -11.49 -4.14 -18.07
N THR A 29 -11.43 -3.19 -18.99
CA THR A 29 -11.28 -3.33 -20.45
C THR A 29 -12.49 -3.84 -21.26
N THR A 30 -13.18 -4.94 -20.92
CA THR A 30 -14.25 -5.47 -21.82
C THR A 30 -15.50 -6.06 -21.14
N ASN A 31 -15.44 -6.47 -19.88
CA ASN A 31 -16.58 -7.03 -19.15
C ASN A 31 -17.65 -5.98 -18.80
N GLN A 32 -18.88 -6.45 -18.61
CA GLN A 32 -20.05 -5.64 -18.30
C GLN A 32 -20.67 -6.09 -16.97
N ILE A 33 -20.85 -5.15 -16.04
CA ILE A 33 -21.71 -5.36 -14.87
C ILE A 33 -23.16 -5.31 -15.37
N VAL A 34 -23.89 -6.41 -15.20
CA VAL A 34 -25.28 -6.56 -15.63
C VAL A 34 -26.21 -6.49 -14.43
N GLN A 35 -27.38 -5.89 -14.61
CA GLN A 35 -28.39 -5.72 -13.57
C GLN A 35 -29.72 -6.34 -14.01
N THR A 36 -30.37 -7.08 -13.12
CA THR A 36 -31.71 -7.64 -13.32
C THR A 36 -32.80 -6.65 -12.91
N ASN A 37 -34.05 -6.93 -13.28
CA ASN A 37 -35.21 -6.12 -12.87
C ASN A 37 -35.40 -6.08 -11.34
N ASP A 38 -34.93 -7.10 -10.63
CA ASP A 38 -35.05 -7.22 -9.17
C ASP A 38 -33.83 -6.64 -8.43
N PHE A 39 -33.03 -5.79 -9.11
CA PHE A 39 -31.82 -5.16 -8.55
C PHE A 39 -30.74 -6.15 -8.10
N TYR A 40 -30.67 -7.32 -8.74
CA TYR A 40 -29.50 -8.19 -8.61
C TYR A 40 -28.46 -7.85 -9.68
N PHE A 41 -27.21 -8.07 -9.33
CA PHE A 41 -26.05 -7.73 -10.14
C PHE A 41 -25.23 -8.98 -10.43
N GLY A 42 -24.64 -9.03 -11.61
CA GLY A 42 -23.65 -10.02 -12.02
C GLY A 42 -22.63 -9.39 -12.98
N VAL A 43 -21.76 -10.21 -13.55
CA VAL A 43 -20.76 -9.77 -14.53
C VAL A 43 -20.83 -10.69 -15.73
N ALA A 44 -20.89 -10.11 -16.93
CA ALA A 44 -20.77 -10.83 -18.19
C ALA A 44 -19.52 -10.37 -18.95
N SER A 45 -18.91 -11.28 -19.69
CA SER A 45 -17.85 -10.96 -20.66
C SER A 45 -18.37 -10.12 -21.83
N GLU A 46 -17.46 -9.58 -22.64
CA GLU A 46 -17.79 -8.84 -23.88
C GLU A 46 -18.69 -9.64 -24.83
N ASN A 47 -18.50 -10.95 -24.88
CA ASN A 47 -19.27 -11.87 -25.73
C ASN A 47 -20.59 -12.30 -25.08
N GLY A 48 -20.97 -11.73 -23.93
CA GLY A 48 -22.22 -12.02 -23.22
C GLY A 48 -22.20 -13.30 -22.37
N VAL A 49 -21.06 -13.98 -22.22
CA VAL A 49 -20.92 -15.12 -21.30
C VAL A 49 -20.96 -14.61 -19.86
N LEU A 50 -21.87 -15.14 -19.04
CA LEU A 50 -21.96 -14.80 -17.61
C LEU A 50 -20.74 -15.35 -16.87
N LEU A 51 -20.01 -14.47 -16.19
CA LEU A 51 -18.82 -14.76 -15.39
C LEU A 51 -19.14 -14.80 -13.88
N ILE A 52 -19.97 -13.86 -13.43
CA ILE A 52 -20.49 -13.79 -12.05
C ILE A 52 -22.01 -13.78 -12.12
N ASP A 53 -22.65 -14.71 -11.42
CA ASP A 53 -24.11 -14.88 -11.44
C ASP A 53 -24.87 -13.62 -11.02
N THR A 54 -26.06 -13.42 -11.59
CA THR A 54 -26.92 -12.26 -11.28
C THR A 54 -27.78 -12.47 -10.04
N ILE A 55 -27.15 -12.85 -8.93
CA ILE A 55 -27.82 -13.14 -7.64
C ILE A 55 -27.34 -12.23 -6.51
N TYR A 56 -26.41 -11.31 -6.79
CA TYR A 56 -25.78 -10.47 -5.77
C TYR A 56 -26.45 -9.11 -5.65
N ARG A 57 -26.46 -8.55 -4.43
CA ARG A 57 -27.07 -7.23 -4.17
C ARG A 57 -26.23 -6.07 -4.69
N GLN A 58 -24.94 -6.30 -4.90
CA GLN A 58 -24.03 -5.30 -5.43
C GLN A 58 -22.82 -6.01 -6.03
N VAL A 59 -22.39 -5.51 -7.19
CA VAL A 59 -21.09 -5.80 -7.77
C VAL A 59 -20.44 -4.46 -8.10
N SER A 60 -19.19 -4.27 -7.69
CA SER A 60 -18.43 -3.07 -8.00
C SER A 60 -16.99 -3.41 -8.33
N VAL A 61 -16.38 -2.60 -9.18
CA VAL A 61 -14.97 -2.66 -9.52
C VAL A 61 -14.14 -2.26 -8.32
N ILE A 62 -13.06 -3.00 -8.03
CA ILE A 62 -12.07 -2.54 -7.05
C ILE A 62 -11.13 -1.55 -7.73
N HIS A 63 -10.87 -0.43 -7.07
CA HIS A 63 -9.91 0.57 -7.53
C HIS A 63 -8.73 0.63 -6.56
N ASN A 64 -7.55 0.97 -7.08
CA ASN A 64 -6.35 1.16 -6.27
C ASN A 64 -6.46 2.28 -5.21
N THR A 65 -7.49 3.13 -5.25
CA THR A 65 -7.71 4.19 -4.25
C THR A 65 -8.15 3.70 -2.88
N GLY A 66 -8.61 2.45 -2.77
CA GLY A 66 -8.92 1.85 -1.47
C GLY A 66 -7.68 1.40 -0.70
N ARG A 67 -6.51 1.38 -1.34
CA ARG A 67 -5.24 0.95 -0.77
C ARG A 67 -4.66 2.05 0.10
N GLN A 68 -4.51 1.80 1.40
CA GLN A 68 -3.77 2.70 2.28
C GLN A 68 -2.26 2.55 2.03
N THR A 69 -1.66 3.50 1.32
CA THR A 69 -0.22 3.48 1.01
C THR A 69 0.59 4.27 2.03
N LEU A 70 1.81 3.81 2.28
CA LEU A 70 2.81 4.47 3.12
C LEU A 70 4.08 4.77 2.30
N PRO A 71 4.59 6.01 2.34
CA PRO A 71 3.91 7.19 2.88
C PRO A 71 2.63 7.52 2.07
N PRO A 72 1.69 8.30 2.62
CA PRO A 72 0.52 8.75 1.88
C PRO A 72 0.96 9.52 0.63
N SER A 73 0.48 9.13 -0.55
CA SER A 73 0.77 9.86 -1.78
C SER A 73 0.00 11.18 -1.81
N GLU A 74 0.70 12.30 -1.90
CA GLU A 74 0.09 13.62 -2.15
C GLU A 74 -0.42 13.76 -3.60
N THR A 75 0.07 12.91 -4.51
CA THR A 75 -0.38 12.93 -5.90
C THR A 75 -1.77 12.31 -6.01
N TRP A 76 -2.75 13.13 -6.41
CA TRP A 76 -4.05 12.64 -6.86
C TRP A 76 -3.86 11.85 -8.16
N ARG A 77 -3.70 10.53 -8.05
CA ARG A 77 -3.69 9.65 -9.22
C ARG A 77 -5.12 9.30 -9.58
N THR A 78 -5.44 9.32 -10.87
CA THR A 78 -6.72 8.81 -11.35
C THR A 78 -6.86 7.35 -10.90
N PRO A 79 -7.96 6.98 -10.22
CA PRO A 79 -8.17 5.61 -9.77
C PRO A 79 -8.00 4.66 -10.94
N THR A 80 -7.00 3.78 -10.86
CA THR A 80 -6.85 2.73 -11.87
C THR A 80 -7.66 1.54 -11.40
N PRO A 81 -8.66 1.10 -12.17
CA PRO A 81 -9.41 -0.09 -11.81
C PRO A 81 -8.47 -1.30 -11.80
N TRP A 82 -8.64 -2.13 -10.80
CA TRP A 82 -8.04 -3.44 -10.71
C TRP A 82 -8.96 -4.47 -11.35
N GLU A 83 -8.39 -5.52 -11.92
CA GLU A 83 -9.10 -6.65 -12.54
C GLU A 83 -9.80 -7.56 -11.52
N TYR A 84 -10.47 -6.96 -10.54
CA TYR A 84 -11.18 -7.63 -9.47
C TYR A 84 -12.52 -6.92 -9.19
N TYR A 85 -13.49 -7.73 -8.76
CA TYR A 85 -14.81 -7.28 -8.36
C TYR A 85 -15.01 -7.49 -6.86
N LEU A 86 -15.52 -6.46 -6.18
CA LEU A 86 -16.09 -6.56 -4.85
C LEU A 86 -17.57 -6.90 -4.99
N VAL A 87 -17.98 -8.03 -4.43
CA VAL A 87 -19.33 -8.56 -4.53
C VAL A 87 -19.99 -8.60 -3.15
N ARG A 88 -21.25 -8.18 -3.05
CA ARG A 88 -22.05 -8.25 -1.82
C ARG A 88 -23.26 -9.15 -2.00
N ASN A 89 -23.42 -10.16 -1.14
CA ASN A 89 -24.55 -11.10 -1.20
C ASN A 89 -25.81 -10.57 -0.48
N ALA A 90 -26.84 -11.42 -0.37
CA ALA A 90 -28.11 -11.10 0.27
C ALA A 90 -27.99 -10.86 1.78
N ASP A 91 -27.00 -11.49 2.43
CA ASP A 91 -26.70 -11.37 3.86
C ASP A 91 -25.73 -10.22 4.16
N ASN A 92 -25.47 -9.35 3.17
CA ASN A 92 -24.51 -8.24 3.22
C ASN A 92 -23.03 -8.62 3.42
N GLN A 93 -22.70 -9.91 3.33
CA GLN A 93 -21.31 -10.38 3.33
C GLN A 93 -20.61 -9.94 2.04
N LYS A 94 -19.30 -9.80 2.09
CA LYS A 94 -18.46 -9.35 0.97
C LYS A 94 -17.49 -10.43 0.54
N ALA A 95 -17.30 -10.56 -0.76
CA ALA A 95 -16.34 -11.46 -1.39
C ALA A 95 -15.58 -10.72 -2.49
N ILE A 96 -14.44 -11.27 -2.92
CA ILE A 96 -13.65 -10.74 -4.03
C ILE A 96 -13.57 -11.79 -5.14
N PHE A 97 -13.85 -11.36 -6.36
CA PHE A 97 -13.78 -12.16 -7.57
C PHE A 97 -12.74 -11.58 -8.52
N ASP A 98 -12.04 -12.42 -9.28
CA ASP A 98 -11.15 -11.97 -10.34
C ASP A 98 -11.92 -11.58 -11.63
N SER A 99 -11.19 -11.14 -12.65
CA SER A 99 -11.75 -10.75 -13.96
C SER A 99 -12.42 -11.88 -14.74
N ASN A 100 -12.18 -13.15 -14.37
CA ASN A 100 -12.80 -14.32 -14.98
C ASN A 100 -14.03 -14.80 -14.20
N GLY A 101 -14.41 -14.11 -13.12
CA GLY A 101 -15.50 -14.51 -12.24
C GLY A 101 -15.15 -15.66 -11.30
N LYS A 102 -13.87 -15.98 -11.13
CA LYS A 102 -13.44 -16.90 -10.08
C LYS A 102 -13.40 -16.14 -8.76
N MET A 103 -14.09 -16.67 -7.75
CA MET A 103 -13.97 -16.18 -6.38
C MET A 103 -12.55 -16.41 -5.89
N VAL A 104 -11.85 -15.33 -5.54
CA VAL A 104 -10.52 -15.39 -4.95
C VAL A 104 -10.60 -15.34 -3.44
N PHE A 105 -11.52 -14.54 -2.87
CA PHE A 105 -11.72 -14.43 -1.42
C PHE A 105 -13.20 -14.61 -1.08
N ASP A 106 -13.51 -15.54 -0.17
CA ASP A 106 -14.88 -15.98 0.14
C ASP A 106 -15.72 -14.92 0.87
N PHE A 107 -17.03 -15.14 0.93
CA PHE A 107 -17.98 -14.27 1.61
C PHE A 107 -17.71 -14.19 3.11
N ILE A 108 -17.41 -12.98 3.58
CA ILE A 108 -17.21 -12.70 4.99
C ILE A 108 -18.04 -11.50 5.44
N ASP A 109 -18.53 -11.53 6.67
CA ASP A 109 -19.13 -10.37 7.32
C ASP A 109 -18.02 -9.38 7.70
N CYS A 110 -18.13 -8.15 7.20
CA CYS A 110 -17.17 -7.07 7.47
C CYS A 110 -17.72 -5.70 7.05
N LEU A 111 -17.16 -4.66 7.65
CA LEU A 111 -17.43 -3.29 7.23
C LEU A 111 -16.71 -2.95 5.92
N GLN A 112 -15.49 -3.45 5.70
CA GLN A 112 -14.70 -3.17 4.50
C GLN A 112 -13.76 -4.33 4.14
N LEU A 113 -13.56 -4.55 2.85
CA LEU A 113 -12.45 -5.32 2.30
C LEU A 113 -11.54 -4.38 1.50
N GLN A 114 -10.23 -4.48 1.71
CA GLN A 114 -9.22 -3.84 0.87
C GLN A 114 -8.31 -4.92 0.30
N LEU A 115 -8.00 -4.80 -0.99
CA LEU A 115 -7.14 -5.72 -1.70
C LEU A 115 -5.76 -5.08 -1.88
N ASP A 116 -4.69 -5.86 -1.93
CA ASP A 116 -3.43 -5.45 -2.53
C ASP A 116 -2.95 -6.51 -3.51
N ILE A 117 -2.88 -6.15 -4.79
CA ILE A 117 -2.49 -7.07 -5.86
C ILE A 117 -1.03 -7.46 -5.75
N HIS A 118 -0.16 -6.52 -5.36
CA HIS A 118 1.28 -6.75 -5.28
C HIS A 118 1.58 -7.86 -4.28
N THR A 119 1.21 -7.63 -3.01
CA THR A 119 1.46 -8.57 -1.91
C THR A 119 0.49 -9.75 -1.86
N LYS A 120 -0.55 -9.75 -2.70
CA LYS A 120 -1.61 -10.76 -2.73
C LYS A 120 -2.27 -10.97 -1.36
N THR A 121 -2.58 -9.87 -0.69
CA THR A 121 -3.27 -9.88 0.60
C THR A 121 -4.61 -9.16 0.55
N VAL A 122 -5.49 -9.54 1.47
CA VAL A 122 -6.79 -8.90 1.72
C VAL A 122 -6.80 -8.40 3.15
N VAL A 123 -7.11 -7.12 3.34
CA VAL A 123 -7.41 -6.55 4.66
C VAL A 123 -8.91 -6.57 4.85
N LYS A 124 -9.35 -7.26 5.90
CA LYS A 124 -10.72 -7.23 6.39
C LYS A 124 -10.80 -6.23 7.53
N THR A 125 -11.72 -5.27 7.45
CA THR A 125 -11.96 -4.32 8.53
C THR A 125 -13.35 -4.50 9.12
N ASP A 126 -13.40 -4.66 10.44
CA ASP A 126 -14.60 -4.79 11.26
C ASP A 126 -14.81 -3.55 12.14
N MET A 127 -16.07 -3.24 12.45
CA MET A 127 -16.44 -2.26 13.46
C MET A 127 -16.84 -3.01 14.73
N LEU A 128 -16.13 -2.77 15.83
CA LEU A 128 -16.45 -3.36 17.13
C LEU A 128 -17.64 -2.66 17.79
N GLU A 129 -18.19 -3.28 18.84
CA GLU A 129 -19.27 -2.70 19.65
C GLU A 129 -18.92 -1.34 20.27
N ASN A 130 -17.64 -1.10 20.55
CA ASN A 130 -17.13 0.18 21.07
C ASN A 130 -16.82 1.21 19.97
N HIS A 131 -17.23 0.95 18.72
CA HIS A 131 -16.95 1.77 17.54
C HIS A 131 -15.47 1.91 17.18
N ARG A 132 -14.58 1.08 17.75
CA ARG A 132 -13.20 0.96 17.25
C ARG A 132 -13.20 0.07 16.00
N MET A 133 -12.34 0.43 15.06
CA MET A 133 -12.08 -0.35 13.87
C MET A 133 -10.99 -1.38 14.18
N ARG A 134 -11.13 -2.60 13.63
CA ARG A 134 -10.09 -3.61 13.67
C ARG A 134 -9.85 -4.18 12.30
N SER A 135 -8.57 -4.38 11.97
CA SER A 135 -8.13 -4.92 10.71
C SER A 135 -7.48 -6.28 10.91
N SER A 136 -7.86 -7.24 10.07
CA SER A 136 -7.24 -8.57 9.98
C SER A 136 -6.65 -8.74 8.59
N LEU A 137 -5.49 -9.39 8.49
CA LEU A 137 -4.79 -9.60 7.23
C LEU A 137 -4.92 -11.05 6.78
N TYR A 138 -5.34 -11.25 5.54
CA TYR A 138 -5.51 -12.55 4.92
C TYR A 138 -4.68 -12.67 3.65
N THR A 139 -4.36 -13.90 3.26
CA THR A 139 -3.95 -14.21 1.88
C THR A 139 -5.15 -14.10 0.93
N PHE A 140 -4.89 -14.09 -0.38
CA PHE A 140 -5.97 -14.20 -1.36
C PHE A 140 -6.81 -15.45 -1.15
N ASP A 141 -6.20 -16.59 -0.83
CA ASP A 141 -6.92 -17.87 -0.64
C ASP A 141 -7.76 -17.93 0.67
N GLY A 142 -7.83 -16.83 1.42
CA GLY A 142 -8.64 -16.73 2.63
C GLY A 142 -7.95 -17.21 3.91
N GLU A 143 -6.66 -17.53 3.85
CA GLU A 143 -5.88 -17.90 5.04
C GLU A 143 -5.58 -16.65 5.88
N LEU A 144 -5.88 -16.73 7.18
CA LEU A 144 -5.56 -15.67 8.13
C LEU A 144 -4.04 -15.67 8.39
N LEU A 145 -3.37 -14.54 8.16
CA LEU A 145 -1.91 -14.45 8.33
C LEU A 145 -1.49 -14.19 9.78
N PHE A 146 -2.38 -13.62 10.59
CA PHE A 146 -2.12 -13.32 12.00
C PHE A 146 -3.36 -13.62 12.83
N ASP A 147 -3.18 -14.33 13.94
CA ASP A 147 -4.25 -14.56 14.93
C ASP A 147 -4.64 -13.28 15.69
N THR A 148 -3.82 -12.23 15.60
CA THR A 148 -4.06 -10.93 16.21
C THR A 148 -4.64 -9.93 15.21
N THR A 149 -5.50 -9.05 15.70
CA THR A 149 -5.99 -7.89 14.95
C THR A 149 -5.05 -6.69 15.07
N PHE A 150 -5.14 -5.79 14.10
CA PHE A 150 -4.38 -4.55 14.04
C PHE A 150 -5.32 -3.35 14.06
N GLU A 151 -4.89 -2.24 14.64
CA GLU A 151 -5.64 -0.98 14.56
C GLU A 151 -5.66 -0.49 13.11
N ASN A 152 -4.53 -0.65 12.42
CA ASN A 152 -4.37 -0.20 11.05
C ASN A 152 -3.32 -1.03 10.28
N ILE A 153 -3.49 -1.12 8.96
CA ILE A 153 -2.60 -1.84 8.05
C ILE A 153 -2.32 -0.93 6.86
N GLY A 154 -1.05 -0.68 6.57
CA GLY A 154 -0.61 0.16 5.45
C GLY A 154 0.38 -0.55 4.54
N TYR A 155 0.26 -0.34 3.24
CA TYR A 155 1.15 -0.93 2.24
C TYR A 155 2.27 0.03 1.87
N ILE A 156 3.52 -0.41 1.92
CA ILE A 156 4.65 0.42 1.52
C ILE A 156 4.76 0.40 -0.01
N ASN A 157 4.79 1.57 -0.65
CA ASN A 157 4.88 1.62 -2.12
C ASN A 157 6.23 1.08 -2.62
N ASN A 158 6.18 0.28 -3.69
CA ASN A 158 7.32 -0.44 -4.27
C ASN A 158 8.10 -1.27 -3.24
N SER A 159 7.39 -1.88 -2.31
CA SER A 159 7.96 -2.73 -1.27
C SER A 159 7.14 -3.99 -1.14
N ASP A 160 7.82 -5.05 -0.73
CA ASP A 160 7.20 -6.31 -0.34
C ASP A 160 6.68 -6.26 1.10
N LEU A 161 6.86 -5.13 1.80
CA LEU A 161 6.50 -4.96 3.20
C LEU A 161 5.12 -4.32 3.37
N ILE A 162 4.40 -4.88 4.33
CA ILE A 162 3.15 -4.36 4.87
C ILE A 162 3.45 -3.85 6.28
N ALA A 163 3.11 -2.60 6.56
CA ALA A 163 3.17 -2.05 7.91
C ALA A 163 1.90 -2.43 8.69
N LEU A 164 2.09 -3.05 9.85
CA LEU A 164 1.02 -3.47 10.75
C LEU A 164 1.11 -2.63 12.03
N ILE A 165 0.02 -1.97 12.41
CA ILE A 165 -0.03 -1.09 13.59
C ILE A 165 -0.80 -1.80 14.70
N ALA A 166 -0.10 -2.13 15.79
CA ALA A 166 -0.65 -2.90 16.90
C ALA A 166 -1.74 -2.14 17.67
N GLU A 167 -2.51 -2.88 18.46
CA GLU A 167 -3.82 -2.48 18.98
C GLU A 167 -3.81 -1.45 20.14
N ASP A 168 -2.66 -1.15 20.70
CA ASP A 168 -2.57 -0.36 21.93
C ASP A 168 -1.90 0.99 21.68
N GLY A 169 -2.70 1.98 21.27
CA GLY A 169 -2.34 3.39 21.06
C GLY A 169 -1.64 4.12 22.22
N ALA A 170 -1.15 3.39 23.24
CA ALA A 170 -0.22 3.85 24.25
C ALA A 170 1.26 3.60 23.88
N ASN A 171 1.58 2.59 23.06
CA ASN A 171 2.97 2.16 22.81
C ASN A 171 3.46 2.30 21.36
N GLU A 172 2.60 2.72 20.42
CA GLU A 172 2.95 2.92 19.00
C GLU A 172 3.79 1.75 18.44
N GLU A 173 3.33 0.51 18.62
CA GLU A 173 4.05 -0.67 18.14
C GLU A 173 3.74 -0.93 16.67
N TYR A 174 4.78 -0.94 15.85
CA TYR A 174 4.74 -1.19 14.42
C TYR A 174 5.45 -2.51 14.10
N TYR A 175 4.90 -3.27 13.16
CA TYR A 175 5.58 -4.39 12.54
C TYR A 175 5.71 -4.14 11.04
N LEU A 176 6.78 -4.64 10.43
CA LEU A 176 6.90 -4.73 8.98
C LEU A 176 6.84 -6.21 8.60
N PHE A 177 5.92 -6.57 7.73
CA PHE A 177 5.68 -7.96 7.36
C PHE A 177 5.84 -8.17 5.86
N ASN A 178 6.65 -9.16 5.49
CA ASN A 178 6.82 -9.60 4.12
C ASN A 178 6.02 -10.91 3.89
N PRO A 179 4.91 -10.89 3.12
CA PRO A 179 4.07 -12.06 2.90
C PRO A 179 4.71 -13.11 1.98
N PHE A 180 5.72 -12.74 1.18
CA PHE A 180 6.41 -13.69 0.30
C PHE A 180 7.43 -14.56 1.02
N THR A 181 8.05 -14.00 2.06
CA THR A 181 9.05 -14.72 2.90
C THR A 181 8.47 -15.16 4.24
N ASN A 182 7.23 -14.78 4.55
CA ASN A 182 6.60 -14.94 5.86
C ASN A 182 7.47 -14.37 6.99
N LYS A 183 8.19 -13.27 6.72
CA LYS A 183 9.10 -12.64 7.67
C LYS A 183 8.40 -11.46 8.33
N GLN A 184 8.27 -11.51 9.65
CA GLN A 184 7.83 -10.39 10.47
C GLN A 184 9.04 -9.72 11.12
N LEU A 185 9.10 -8.40 11.02
CA LEU A 185 10.12 -7.53 11.62
C LEU A 185 9.48 -6.65 12.69
N GLY A 186 10.24 -6.37 13.76
CA GLY A 186 9.80 -5.59 14.91
C GLY A 186 9.64 -6.42 16.18
N PRO A 187 8.95 -5.88 17.22
CA PRO A 187 8.23 -4.61 17.20
C PRO A 187 9.15 -3.41 17.07
N TYR A 188 8.70 -2.41 16.32
CA TYR A 188 9.31 -1.09 16.21
C TYR A 188 8.44 -0.06 16.90
N THR A 189 9.04 1.04 17.36
CA THR A 189 8.31 2.17 17.95
C THR A 189 8.24 3.38 17.04
N HIS A 190 8.90 3.32 15.88
CA HIS A 190 8.82 4.31 14.79
C HIS A 190 9.52 3.76 13.55
N PHE A 191 9.12 4.23 12.38
CA PHE A 191 9.92 4.09 11.17
C PHE A 191 9.76 5.29 10.23
N ASN A 192 10.73 5.52 9.36
CA ASN A 192 10.59 6.47 8.24
C ASN A 192 10.92 5.75 6.94
N ILE A 193 10.08 5.96 5.93
CA ILE A 193 10.26 5.39 4.59
C ILE A 193 10.96 6.43 3.71
N TYR A 194 11.96 6.00 2.94
CA TYR A 194 12.68 6.81 1.97
C TYR A 194 12.62 6.13 0.60
N ASN A 195 11.66 6.54 -0.21
CA ASN A 195 11.38 6.04 -1.56
C ASN A 195 10.77 7.16 -2.43
N GLN A 196 10.41 6.83 -3.68
CA GLN A 196 9.92 7.82 -4.65
C GLN A 196 8.67 8.60 -4.20
N ASP A 197 7.86 8.03 -3.31
CA ASP A 197 6.61 8.63 -2.84
C ASP A 197 6.80 9.40 -1.51
N SER A 198 8.02 9.40 -0.96
CA SER A 198 8.34 10.08 0.29
C SER A 198 8.33 11.60 0.12
N ALA A 199 7.78 12.29 1.12
CA ALA A 199 7.74 13.75 1.16
C ALA A 199 8.89 14.30 2.01
N PRO A 200 9.38 15.52 1.72
CA PRO A 200 10.40 16.16 2.54
C PRO A 200 9.95 16.34 3.98
N THR A 201 10.90 16.25 4.91
CA THR A 201 10.67 16.63 6.30
C THR A 201 10.34 18.13 6.40
N LEU A 202 9.55 18.52 7.40
CA LEU A 202 9.18 19.91 7.63
C LEU A 202 10.39 20.86 7.57
N GLY A 203 10.35 21.83 6.65
CA GLY A 203 11.41 22.83 6.45
C GLY A 203 12.49 22.47 5.44
N MET A 204 12.48 21.24 4.90
CA MET A 204 13.34 20.85 3.77
C MET A 204 12.66 21.18 2.44
N LYS A 205 13.40 21.72 1.47
CA LYS A 205 12.90 21.95 0.12
C LYS A 205 12.83 20.63 -0.64
N GLU A 206 11.88 20.53 -1.56
CA GLU A 206 11.71 19.36 -2.43
C GLU A 206 13.01 18.95 -3.13
N GLN A 207 13.73 19.90 -3.75
CA GLN A 207 14.97 19.61 -4.48
C GLN A 207 16.09 19.08 -3.58
N ASP A 208 16.11 19.49 -2.31
CA ASP A 208 17.10 19.00 -1.34
C ASP A 208 16.75 17.58 -0.85
N PHE A 209 15.50 17.15 -1.07
CA PHE A 209 15.00 15.82 -0.70
C PHE A 209 15.07 14.79 -1.84
N ASP A 210 15.32 15.21 -3.08
CA ASP A 210 15.29 14.34 -4.26
C ASP A 210 16.23 13.13 -4.16
N ASP A 211 17.39 13.26 -3.52
CA ASP A 211 18.29 12.12 -3.34
C ASP A 211 17.66 11.02 -2.46
N TYR A 212 16.89 11.42 -1.45
CA TYR A 212 16.28 10.49 -0.49
C TYR A 212 15.18 9.65 -1.13
N LYS A 213 14.52 10.19 -2.17
CA LYS A 213 13.50 9.47 -2.92
C LYS A 213 14.03 8.27 -3.71
N THR A 214 15.34 8.20 -3.91
CA THR A 214 15.98 7.11 -4.68
C THR A 214 16.53 5.99 -3.82
N LEU A 215 16.47 6.13 -2.49
CA LEU A 215 17.19 5.24 -1.57
C LEU A 215 16.56 3.86 -1.41
N ASN A 216 15.23 3.80 -1.50
CA ASN A 216 14.46 2.58 -1.24
C ASN A 216 14.88 1.88 0.07
N LEU A 217 14.86 2.63 1.17
CA LEU A 217 15.15 2.10 2.51
C LEU A 217 14.14 2.59 3.56
N ILE A 218 14.15 1.92 4.71
CA ILE A 218 13.32 2.25 5.87
C ILE A 218 14.22 2.39 7.08
N THR A 219 14.24 3.56 7.72
CA THR A 219 14.86 3.68 9.05
C THR A 219 13.87 3.15 10.09
N VAL A 220 14.33 2.32 11.01
CA VAL A 220 13.50 1.69 12.05
C VAL A 220 14.03 2.06 13.43
N ARG A 221 13.13 2.21 14.40
CA ARG A 221 13.44 2.56 15.80
C ARG A 221 12.86 1.52 16.74
N ILE A 222 13.62 1.17 17.78
CA ILE A 222 13.11 0.46 18.96
C ILE A 222 13.35 1.30 20.22
N THR A 223 12.59 1.01 21.27
CA THR A 223 12.87 1.51 22.62
C THR A 223 13.58 0.41 23.41
N LYS A 224 14.77 0.69 23.93
CA LYS A 224 15.56 -0.24 24.76
C LYS A 224 16.15 0.52 25.94
N ASP A 225 15.92 0.05 27.15
CA ASP A 225 16.45 0.66 28.39
C ASP A 225 16.12 2.17 28.54
N ASN A 226 14.90 2.58 28.16
CA ASN A 226 14.44 3.98 28.06
C ASN A 226 15.18 4.87 27.04
N ASP A 227 16.03 4.29 26.20
CA ASP A 227 16.67 4.96 25.08
C ASP A 227 16.07 4.51 23.74
N TYR A 228 16.21 5.36 22.73
CA TYR A 228 15.87 5.01 21.35
C TYR A 228 17.09 4.49 20.61
N ILE A 229 16.92 3.36 19.94
CA ILE A 229 17.96 2.75 19.10
C ILE A 229 17.42 2.56 17.69
N TRP A 230 18.24 2.92 16.72
CA TRP A 230 17.89 2.99 15.31
C TRP A 230 18.73 2.03 14.49
N GLY A 231 18.15 1.56 13.39
CA GLY A 231 18.81 0.81 12.31
C GLY A 231 18.14 1.11 10.96
N VAL A 232 18.55 0.38 9.93
CA VAL A 232 18.01 0.54 8.56
C VAL A 232 17.73 -0.84 7.96
N VAL A 233 16.57 -0.97 7.32
CA VAL A 233 16.21 -2.13 6.50
C VAL A 233 15.90 -1.71 5.07
N ASP A 234 16.04 -2.62 4.11
CA ASP A 234 15.63 -2.41 2.72
C ASP A 234 14.11 -2.64 2.53
N MET A 235 13.64 -2.56 1.28
CA MET A 235 12.23 -2.70 0.92
C MET A 235 11.73 -4.15 0.92
N GLU A 236 12.63 -5.12 1.07
CA GLU A 236 12.35 -6.55 1.22
C GLU A 236 12.39 -6.98 2.70
N GLY A 237 12.94 -6.13 3.58
CA GLY A 237 13.05 -6.36 5.01
C GLY A 237 14.39 -6.98 5.46
N ASN A 238 15.44 -6.87 4.66
CA ASN A 238 16.79 -7.25 5.07
C ASN A 238 17.46 -6.10 5.82
N GLU A 239 18.34 -6.45 6.76
CA GLU A 239 19.11 -5.46 7.51
C GLU A 239 20.17 -4.83 6.59
N VAL A 240 20.15 -3.50 6.49
CA VAL A 240 21.16 -2.68 5.79
C VAL A 240 22.13 -2.08 6.80
N LEU A 241 21.61 -1.57 7.92
CA LEU A 241 22.39 -1.13 9.06
C LEU A 241 21.80 -1.73 10.35
N PRO A 242 22.64 -2.25 11.26
CA PRO A 242 22.17 -2.87 12.50
C PRO A 242 21.43 -1.87 13.38
N ILE A 243 20.52 -2.36 14.22
CA ILE A 243 19.82 -1.54 15.22
C ILE A 243 20.77 -1.26 16.41
N ASN A 244 21.78 -0.41 16.17
CA ASN A 244 22.81 -0.06 17.15
C ASN A 244 23.13 1.44 17.24
N TYR A 245 22.35 2.31 16.60
CA TYR A 245 22.61 3.75 16.53
C TYR A 245 21.69 4.53 17.46
N ARG A 246 22.20 5.56 18.13
CA ARG A 246 21.38 6.42 19.01
C ARG A 246 20.36 7.25 18.22
N TYR A 247 20.73 7.59 16.99
CA TYR A 247 19.86 8.22 16.00
C TYR A 247 20.49 8.06 14.63
N ILE A 248 19.65 8.05 13.59
CA ILE A 248 20.05 8.21 12.19
C ILE A 248 19.29 9.43 11.69
N ARG A 249 20.02 10.47 11.26
CA ARG A 249 19.44 11.77 10.91
C ARG A 249 19.88 12.23 9.54
N ILE A 250 18.98 12.87 8.84
CA ILE A 250 19.28 13.60 7.60
C ILE A 250 20.30 14.71 7.91
N ILE A 251 21.31 14.87 7.06
CA ILE A 251 22.31 15.93 7.18
C ILE A 251 21.69 17.28 6.80
N GLY A 252 21.52 18.14 7.80
CA GLY A 252 21.14 19.54 7.61
C GLY A 252 22.30 20.44 7.16
N ASN A 253 21.97 21.68 6.79
CA ASN A 253 22.95 22.67 6.34
C ASN A 253 24.01 22.97 7.40
N ASP A 254 23.65 22.96 8.68
CA ASP A 254 24.55 23.23 9.80
C ASP A 254 25.65 22.16 9.92
N ILE A 255 25.29 20.87 9.85
CA ILE A 255 26.25 19.77 9.87
C ILE A 255 27.14 19.82 8.62
N ARG A 256 26.52 20.09 7.46
CA ARG A 256 27.22 20.19 6.18
C ARG A 256 28.28 21.29 6.18
N GLU A 257 27.94 22.49 6.62
CA GLU A 257 28.86 23.64 6.61
C GLU A 257 29.93 23.58 7.72
N ARG A 258 29.56 23.06 8.90
CA ARG A 258 30.47 23.06 10.07
C ARG A 258 31.48 21.92 10.04
N PHE A 259 31.05 20.73 9.62
CA PHE A 259 31.89 19.53 9.67
C PHE A 259 32.32 19.11 8.27
N ILE A 260 31.36 18.74 7.42
CA ILE A 260 31.64 18.07 6.14
C ILE A 260 32.36 18.98 5.14
N GLY A 261 31.96 20.26 5.04
CA GLY A 261 32.50 21.22 4.10
C GLY A 261 33.93 21.69 4.42
N ARG A 262 34.41 21.40 5.64
CA ARG A 262 35.75 21.78 6.12
C ARG A 262 36.68 20.58 6.27
N ALA A 263 36.17 19.38 6.01
CA ALA A 263 36.92 18.15 6.16
C ALA A 263 37.68 17.80 4.88
N GLU A 264 38.82 17.14 5.02
CA GLU A 264 39.38 16.32 3.95
C GLU A 264 38.49 15.08 3.83
N LYS A 265 37.97 14.81 2.63
CA LYS A 265 36.97 13.76 2.40
C LYS A 265 37.16 13.12 1.04
N PRO A 266 36.62 11.90 0.83
CA PRO A 266 36.69 11.25 -0.47
C PRO A 266 36.01 12.10 -1.55
N ASP A 267 36.62 12.13 -2.73
CA ASP A 267 36.06 12.79 -3.90
C ASP A 267 34.72 12.14 -4.29
N ASP A 268 33.79 12.95 -4.79
CA ASP A 268 32.49 12.53 -5.31
C ASP A 268 31.55 11.78 -4.34
N VAL A 269 31.86 11.75 -3.04
CA VAL A 269 30.96 11.18 -2.03
C VAL A 269 30.00 12.24 -1.50
N LYS A 270 28.70 11.95 -1.66
CA LYS A 270 27.60 12.74 -1.09
C LYS A 270 27.03 12.03 0.14
N PHE A 271 27.30 12.59 1.31
CA PHE A 271 26.73 12.12 2.56
C PHE A 271 25.28 12.60 2.73
N LEU A 272 24.39 11.68 3.08
CA LEU A 272 22.95 11.92 3.24
C LEU A 272 22.52 11.84 4.71
N PHE A 273 23.08 10.90 5.46
CA PHE A 273 22.77 10.72 6.87
C PHE A 273 24.00 10.86 7.75
N TYR A 274 23.77 11.18 9.02
CA TYR A 274 24.73 11.02 10.08
C TYR A 274 24.14 10.26 11.27
N ALA A 275 24.98 9.54 12.00
CA ALA A 275 24.60 8.78 13.19
C ALA A 275 25.71 8.79 14.24
N TYR A 276 25.37 8.32 15.44
CA TYR A 276 26.32 7.99 16.49
C TYR A 276 25.99 6.59 17.00
N ASN A 277 27.02 5.78 17.21
CA ASN A 277 26.85 4.43 17.75
C ASN A 277 26.33 4.50 19.20
N THR A 278 25.61 3.48 19.64
CA THR A 278 25.21 3.32 21.04
C THR A 278 26.40 3.14 21.98
N ASN A 279 27.44 2.44 21.52
CA ASN A 279 28.67 2.15 22.27
C ASN A 279 29.71 3.27 22.18
N ASP A 280 29.62 4.14 21.17
CA ASP A 280 30.53 5.29 20.99
C ASP A 280 29.73 6.55 20.65
N ARG A 281 29.71 7.46 21.63
CA ARG A 281 28.94 8.71 21.57
C ARG A 281 29.72 9.87 20.99
N ASN A 282 31.03 9.72 20.79
CA ASN A 282 31.89 10.82 20.38
C ASN A 282 32.22 10.75 18.88
N THR A 283 32.08 9.57 18.29
CA THR A 283 32.38 9.34 16.87
C THR A 283 31.15 9.57 16.02
N MET A 284 31.22 10.62 15.17
CA MET A 284 30.19 10.89 14.18
C MET A 284 30.41 10.01 12.96
N LEU A 285 29.39 9.24 12.62
CA LEU A 285 29.34 8.43 11.41
C LEU A 285 28.53 9.16 10.34
N LEU A 286 29.00 9.11 9.10
CA LEU A 286 28.34 9.66 7.92
C LEU A 286 28.00 8.51 6.97
N PHE A 287 26.85 8.58 6.32
CA PHE A 287 26.40 7.55 5.36
C PHE A 287 26.11 8.16 4.01
N ASP A 288 26.60 7.51 2.96
CA ASP A 288 26.26 7.85 1.57
C ASP A 288 24.94 7.19 1.12
N LYS A 289 24.60 7.33 -0.16
CA LYS A 289 23.38 6.75 -0.74
C LYS A 289 23.29 5.22 -0.69
N ASN A 290 24.43 4.53 -0.58
CA ASN A 290 24.49 3.08 -0.49
C ASN A 290 24.56 2.60 0.97
N MET A 291 24.36 3.51 1.93
CA MET A 291 24.59 3.28 3.35
C MET A 291 26.02 2.84 3.69
N THR A 292 27.01 3.17 2.86
CA THR A 292 28.43 2.99 3.21
C THR A 292 28.76 3.91 4.38
N ALA A 293 29.37 3.38 5.43
CA ALA A 293 29.71 4.15 6.63
C ALA A 293 31.09 4.82 6.50
N TYR A 294 31.17 6.07 6.94
CA TYR A 294 32.39 6.85 7.02
C TYR A 294 32.50 7.47 8.41
N GLU A 295 33.71 7.52 8.95
CA GLU A 295 34.02 8.13 10.23
C GLU A 295 34.49 9.57 10.03
N TYR A 296 34.00 10.50 10.85
CA TYR A 296 34.55 11.86 10.94
C TYR A 296 35.48 11.99 12.15
N ASP A 297 36.77 12.17 11.89
CA ASP A 297 37.77 12.47 12.91
C ASP A 297 37.74 13.97 13.26
N HIS A 298 37.37 14.28 14.50
CA HIS A 298 37.27 15.64 15.01
C HIS A 298 38.63 16.37 15.10
N GLU A 299 39.72 15.65 15.35
CA GLU A 299 41.05 16.22 15.55
C GLU A 299 41.70 16.56 14.21
N SER A 300 41.74 15.59 13.29
CA SER A 300 42.35 15.77 11.97
C SER A 300 41.42 16.43 10.96
N ARG A 301 40.10 16.49 11.24
CA ARG A 301 39.05 16.91 10.30
C ARG A 301 39.08 16.09 9.01
N LYS A 302 39.25 14.79 9.14
CA LYS A 302 39.22 13.85 8.02
C LYS A 302 37.94 13.02 8.06
N ILE A 303 37.43 12.69 6.88
CA ILE A 303 36.36 11.72 6.70
C ILE A 303 36.96 10.51 6.00
N GLU A 304 36.89 9.35 6.64
CA GLU A 304 37.49 8.11 6.15
C GLU A 304 36.44 7.00 6.11
N ILE A 305 36.55 6.08 5.15
CA ILE A 305 35.65 4.93 5.05
C ILE A 305 35.92 3.93 6.18
N ILE A 306 34.86 3.36 6.75
CA ILE A 306 34.98 2.25 7.71
C ILE A 306 34.87 0.94 6.93
N HIS A 307 35.88 0.08 7.07
CA HIS A 307 35.92 -1.26 6.49
C HIS A 307 35.38 -2.32 7.45
#